data_AF-A0AAV1DPU3-F1
#
_entry.id   AF-A0AAV1DPU3-F1
#
_cell.length_a   1.000
_cell.length_b   1.000
_cell.length_c   1.000
_cell.angle_alpha   90.00
_cell.angle_beta   90.00
_cell.angle_gamma   90.00
#
_symmetry.space_group_name_H-M   'P 1'
#
loop_
_entity.id
_entity.type
_entity.pdbx_description
1 polymer ?
#
loop_
_entity_poly.entity_id
_entity_poly.type
_entity_poly.pdbx_seq_one_letter_code
_entity_poly.pdbx_strand_id
1 'polypeptide(L)'
;MGDFRLGKCASNKLQKTLEDRISLLPEEILTRIVSFLTLKEAGRTSVVSKALKNAWTYVPELDFNGLAALREMGDNNYRKGLEIERPKFVKWVNKVLDSHHKPSELNSFRICIDLNYSFQDDLDKWV
;
A
#
# COMPACT_ATOMS: atom_id res chain seq x y z
N MET A 1 24.87 -52.84 12.42
CA MET A 1 24.85 -51.50 11.79
C MET A 1 23.39 -51.15 11.57
N GLY A 2 22.68 -50.29 12.28
CA GLY A 2 23.04 -49.13 13.08
C GLY A 2 22.13 -47.98 12.65
N ASP A 3 20.80 -48.14 12.77
CA ASP A 3 19.83 -47.13 12.31
C ASP A 3 19.78 -45.94 13.27
N PHE A 4 20.35 -44.83 12.81
CA PHE A 4 20.38 -43.55 13.51
C PHE A 4 18.97 -42.93 13.50
N ARG A 5 18.20 -43.15 14.57
CA ARG A 5 16.98 -42.38 14.83
C ARG A 5 17.37 -41.00 15.31
N LEU A 6 17.28 -40.00 14.44
CA LEU A 6 17.28 -38.59 14.83
C LEU A 6 16.07 -38.33 15.72
N GLY A 7 16.32 -38.27 17.02
CA GLY A 7 15.34 -37.82 18.01
C GLY A 7 14.88 -36.41 17.65
N LYS A 8 13.58 -36.24 17.45
CA LYS A 8 12.95 -34.93 17.41
C LYS A 8 13.15 -34.28 18.78
N CYS A 9 14.12 -33.38 18.89
CA CYS A 9 14.19 -32.47 20.03
C CYS A 9 12.91 -31.63 19.99
N ALA A 10 12.01 -31.90 20.93
CA ALA A 10 10.89 -31.03 21.23
C ALA A 10 11.48 -29.71 21.73
N SER A 11 11.60 -28.74 20.82
CA SER A 11 11.92 -27.37 21.19
C SER A 11 10.75 -26.86 22.01
N ASN A 12 10.99 -26.65 23.30
CA ASN A 12 10.05 -26.08 24.24
C ASN A 12 9.49 -24.78 23.65
N LYS A 13 8.19 -24.79 23.38
CA LYS A 13 7.44 -23.77 22.66
C LYS A 13 7.27 -22.53 23.52
N LEU A 14 8.35 -21.76 23.71
CA LEU A 14 8.31 -20.34 24.06
C LEU A 14 8.01 -19.52 22.79
N GLN A 15 7.06 -20.00 21.98
CA GLN A 15 6.55 -19.26 20.85
C GLN A 15 5.48 -18.32 21.42
N LYS A 16 5.92 -17.20 22.00
CA LYS A 16 5.06 -16.03 22.15
C LYS A 16 4.83 -15.51 20.74
N THR A 17 3.98 -16.21 19.99
CA THR A 17 3.46 -15.74 18.72
C THR A 17 2.87 -14.38 19.01
N LEU A 18 3.44 -13.33 18.40
CA LEU A 18 2.78 -12.06 18.25
C LEU A 18 1.50 -12.35 17.44
N GLU A 19 0.44 -12.77 18.13
CA GLU A 19 -0.86 -12.95 17.50
C GLU A 19 -1.29 -11.59 16.95
N ASP A 20 -1.61 -11.57 15.67
CA ASP A 20 -2.17 -10.41 14.98
C ASP A 20 -3.59 -10.18 15.50
N ARG A 21 -3.69 -9.54 16.67
CA ARG A 21 -4.96 -9.24 17.33
C ARG A 21 -5.81 -8.26 16.54
N ILE A 22 -5.19 -7.50 15.63
CA ILE A 22 -5.92 -6.60 14.73
C ILE A 22 -6.70 -7.43 13.71
N SER A 23 -6.15 -8.55 13.24
CA SER A 23 -6.86 -9.49 12.36
C SER A 23 -8.08 -10.18 13.00
N LEU A 24 -8.29 -10.05 14.32
CA LEU A 24 -9.48 -10.55 15.02
C LEU A 24 -10.64 -9.54 15.06
N LEU A 25 -10.40 -8.30 14.62
CA LEU A 25 -11.45 -7.28 14.58
C LEU A 25 -12.42 -7.52 13.42
N PRO A 26 -13.70 -7.13 13.55
CA PRO A 26 -14.64 -7.13 12.44
C PRO A 26 -14.16 -6.27 11.28
N GLU A 27 -14.57 -6.64 10.06
CA GLU A 27 -14.18 -5.95 8.82
C GLU A 27 -14.59 -4.47 8.84
N GLU A 28 -15.74 -4.13 9.42
CA GLU A 28 -16.19 -2.73 9.49
C GLU A 28 -15.25 -1.86 10.35
N ILE A 29 -14.69 -2.43 11.43
CA ILE A 29 -13.75 -1.74 12.29
C ILE A 29 -12.41 -1.55 11.58
N LEU A 30 -11.95 -2.57 10.87
CA LEU A 30 -10.72 -2.50 10.08
C LEU A 30 -10.80 -1.44 8.99
N THR A 31 -11.90 -1.43 8.23
CA THR A 31 -12.16 -0.40 7.21
C THR A 31 -12.19 1.00 7.81
N ARG A 32 -12.82 1.15 8.98
CA ARG A 32 -12.85 2.43 9.71
C ARG A 32 -11.48 2.86 10.22
N ILE A 33 -10.62 1.95 10.66
CA ILE A 33 -9.23 2.28 11.04
C ILE A 33 -8.48 2.78 9.81
N VAL A 34 -8.56 2.06 8.70
CA VAL A 34 -7.81 2.42 7.49
C VAL A 34 -8.36 3.71 6.85
N SER A 35 -9.66 4.02 6.98
CA SER A 35 -10.22 5.29 6.48
C SER A 35 -9.65 6.54 7.17
N PHE A 36 -9.04 6.40 8.35
CA PHE A 36 -8.34 7.52 9.01
C PHE A 36 -6.89 7.69 8.55
N LEU A 37 -6.39 6.79 7.70
CA LEU A 37 -5.01 6.79 7.22
C LEU A 37 -4.94 7.38 5.82
N THR A 38 -3.90 8.16 5.55
CA THR A 38 -3.50 8.46 4.18
C THR A 38 -3.08 7.18 3.45
N LEU A 39 -3.11 7.17 2.11
CA LEU A 39 -2.69 6.00 1.33
C LEU A 39 -1.25 5.53 1.67
N LYS A 40 -0.36 6.47 1.97
CA LYS A 40 1.02 6.19 2.43
C LYS A 40 1.04 5.53 3.80
N GLU A 41 0.22 6.02 4.74
CA GLU A 41 0.09 5.44 6.08
C GLU A 41 -0.57 4.08 6.03
N ALA A 42 -1.65 3.91 5.26
CA ALA A 42 -2.30 2.62 5.03
C ALA A 42 -1.30 1.58 4.51
N GLY A 43 -0.45 1.97 3.55
CA GLY A 43 0.64 1.14 3.05
C GLY A 43 1.62 0.73 4.15
N ARG A 44 2.01 1.64 5.05
CA ARG A 44 2.91 1.34 6.18
C ARG A 44 2.23 0.43 7.22
N THR A 45 0.99 0.73 7.57
CA THR A 45 0.22 -0.01 8.58
C THR A 45 -0.17 -1.41 8.10
N SER A 46 -0.25 -1.64 6.78
CA SER A 46 -0.50 -2.96 6.19
C SER A 46 0.53 -4.03 6.58
N VAL A 47 1.73 -3.63 7.02
CA VAL A 47 2.77 -4.56 7.50
C VAL A 47 2.47 -5.09 8.91
N VAL A 48 1.68 -4.36 9.69
CA VAL A 48 1.37 -4.69 11.09
C VAL A 48 0.31 -5.77 11.19
N SER A 49 -0.59 -5.86 10.22
CA SER A 49 -1.70 -6.81 10.23
C SER A 49 -2.11 -7.24 8.83
N LYS A 50 -2.34 -8.54 8.66
CA LYS A 50 -2.84 -9.08 7.38
C LYS A 50 -4.23 -8.54 7.06
N ALA A 51 -5.07 -8.34 8.08
CA ALA A 51 -6.40 -7.79 7.87
C ALA A 51 -6.38 -6.31 7.45
N LEU A 52 -5.49 -5.50 8.01
CA LEU A 52 -5.29 -4.11 7.54
C LEU A 52 -4.77 -4.06 6.10
N LYS A 53 -3.90 -5.00 5.72
CA LYS A 53 -3.46 -5.17 4.33
C LYS A 53 -4.60 -5.51 3.37
N ASN A 54 -5.68 -6.11 3.84
CA ASN A 54 -6.84 -6.36 2.97
C ASN A 54 -7.81 -5.18 3.02
N ALA A 55 -8.01 -4.60 4.21
CA ALA A 55 -8.97 -3.54 4.46
C ALA A 55 -8.70 -2.25 3.67
N TRP A 56 -7.43 -1.92 3.35
CA TRP A 56 -7.14 -0.72 2.56
C TRP A 56 -7.79 -0.74 1.16
N THR A 57 -8.08 -1.93 0.62
CA THR A 57 -8.72 -2.08 -0.69
C THR A 57 -10.18 -1.63 -0.72
N TYR A 58 -10.76 -1.30 0.45
CA TYR A 58 -12.11 -0.76 0.60
C TYR A 58 -12.13 0.72 0.98
N VAL A 59 -10.98 1.39 0.99
CA VAL A 59 -10.92 2.82 1.31
C VAL A 59 -11.59 3.59 0.16
N PRO A 60 -12.59 4.43 0.46
CA PRO A 60 -13.35 5.16 -0.56
C PRO A 60 -12.62 6.42 -1.06
N GLU A 61 -11.51 6.81 -0.42
CA GLU A 61 -10.74 8.01 -0.74
C GLU A 61 -9.32 7.63 -1.14
N LEU A 62 -9.00 7.82 -2.42
CA LEU A 62 -7.65 7.63 -2.93
C LEU A 62 -7.02 8.98 -3.26
N ASP A 63 -6.05 9.40 -2.45
CA ASP A 63 -5.24 10.61 -2.66
C ASP A 63 -3.80 10.24 -3.00
N PHE A 64 -3.43 10.44 -4.26
CA PHE A 64 -2.09 10.23 -4.80
C PHE A 64 -1.37 11.57 -4.94
N ASN A 65 -0.55 11.92 -3.95
CA ASN A 65 0.26 13.14 -3.97
C ASN A 65 1.74 12.85 -4.27
N GLY A 66 2.12 13.02 -5.54
CA GLY A 66 3.50 12.84 -6.01
C GLY A 66 4.41 14.04 -5.76
N LEU A 67 3.84 15.22 -5.46
CA LEU A 67 4.62 16.43 -5.17
C LEU A 67 5.39 16.36 -3.85
N ALA A 68 4.95 15.52 -2.91
CA ALA A 68 5.62 15.36 -1.61
C ALA A 68 7.07 14.90 -1.76
N ALA A 69 7.33 13.90 -2.61
CA ALA A 69 8.68 13.39 -2.86
C ALA A 69 9.56 14.42 -3.60
N LEU A 70 8.95 15.28 -4.42
CA LEU A 70 9.65 16.31 -5.20
C LEU A 70 10.06 17.51 -4.34
N ARG A 71 9.24 17.87 -3.35
CA ARG A 71 9.52 18.96 -2.39
C ARG A 71 10.78 18.72 -1.56
N GLU A 72 11.17 17.45 -1.37
CA GLU A 72 12.39 17.09 -0.63
C GLU A 72 13.67 17.28 -1.48
N MET A 73 13.58 17.44 -2.82
CA MET A 73 14.74 17.49 -3.73
C MET A 73 15.28 18.90 -4.05
N GLY A 74 14.56 19.98 -3.73
CA GLY A 74 14.96 21.37 -3.99
C GLY A 74 14.73 21.86 -5.44
N ASP A 75 14.51 23.17 -5.61
CA ASP A 75 13.99 23.78 -6.85
C ASP A 75 14.85 23.54 -8.10
N ASN A 76 16.18 23.59 -7.98
CA ASN A 76 17.10 23.50 -9.13
C ASN A 76 17.15 22.11 -9.79
N ASN A 77 16.61 21.08 -9.13
CA ASN A 77 16.58 19.70 -9.63
C ASN A 77 15.15 19.21 -9.90
N TYR A 78 14.13 20.07 -9.78
CA TYR A 78 12.73 19.67 -9.89
C TYR A 78 12.41 18.90 -11.18
N ARG A 79 12.79 19.44 -12.35
CA ARG A 79 12.51 18.80 -13.65
C ARG A 79 13.16 17.42 -13.78
N LYS A 80 14.43 17.31 -13.40
CA LYS A 80 15.18 16.05 -13.48
C LYS A 80 14.63 15.01 -12.48
N GLY A 81 14.28 15.44 -11.27
CA GLY A 81 13.61 14.61 -10.28
C GLY A 81 12.25 14.14 -10.77
N LEU A 82 11.49 15.01 -11.40
CA LEU A 82 10.17 14.71 -11.95
C LEU A 82 10.22 13.66 -13.06
N GLU A 83 11.19 13.73 -13.97
CA GLU A 83 11.38 12.69 -15.00
C GLU A 83 11.66 11.31 -14.39
N ILE A 84 12.32 11.24 -13.25
CA ILE A 84 12.61 9.99 -12.53
C ILE A 84 11.41 9.50 -11.73
N GLU A 85 10.65 10.41 -11.11
CA GLU A 85 9.56 10.05 -10.20
C GLU A 85 8.23 9.78 -10.90
N ARG A 86 7.92 10.45 -12.02
CA ARG A 86 6.70 10.21 -12.83
C ARG A 86 6.44 8.72 -13.11
N PRO A 87 7.37 7.94 -13.70
CA PRO A 87 7.10 6.54 -14.01
C PRO A 87 6.90 5.67 -12.76
N LYS A 88 7.59 5.99 -11.66
CA LYS A 88 7.39 5.29 -10.38
C LYS A 88 6.02 5.58 -9.81
N PHE A 89 5.60 6.83 -9.88
CA PHE A 89 4.31 7.30 -9.42
C PHE A 89 3.17 6.64 -10.21
N VAL A 90 3.22 6.69 -11.55
CA VAL A 90 2.22 6.06 -12.43
C VAL A 90 2.12 4.56 -12.15
N LYS A 91 3.27 3.87 -12.06
CA LYS A 91 3.31 2.45 -11.70
C LYS A 91 2.67 2.17 -10.33
N TRP A 92 2.87 3.06 -9.37
CA TRP A 92 2.24 2.95 -8.05
C TRP A 92 0.73 3.16 -8.11
N VAL A 93 0.26 4.20 -8.82
CA VAL A 93 -1.19 4.46 -9.03
C VAL A 93 -1.85 3.24 -9.67
N ASN A 94 -1.30 2.74 -10.78
CA ASN A 94 -1.83 1.55 -11.47
C ASN A 94 -1.90 0.33 -10.55
N LYS A 95 -0.84 0.08 -9.77
CA LYS A 95 -0.83 -1.03 -8.81
C LYS A 95 -1.93 -0.90 -7.75
N VAL A 96 -2.15 0.32 -7.25
CA VAL A 96 -3.19 0.60 -6.25
C VAL A 96 -4.58 0.41 -6.86
N LEU A 97 -4.82 0.93 -8.06
CA LEU A 97 -6.07 0.78 -8.80
C LEU A 97 -6.38 -0.70 -9.11
N ASP A 98 -5.40 -1.46 -9.62
CA ASP A 98 -5.57 -2.88 -9.95
C ASP A 98 -5.86 -3.75 -8.70
N SER A 99 -5.50 -3.26 -7.51
CA SER A 99 -5.74 -3.97 -6.23
C SER A 99 -6.99 -3.50 -5.50
N HIS A 100 -7.65 -2.42 -5.95
CA HIS A 100 -8.84 -1.88 -5.32
C HIS A 100 -10.07 -2.67 -5.79
N HIS A 101 -10.72 -3.38 -4.88
CA HIS A 101 -11.73 -4.40 -5.23
C HIS A 101 -13.12 -3.81 -5.50
N LYS A 102 -13.33 -2.50 -5.30
CA LYS A 102 -14.64 -1.84 -5.46
C LYS A 102 -14.54 -0.39 -5.94
N PRO A 103 -14.24 -0.16 -7.23
CA PRO A 103 -14.20 1.19 -7.78
C PRO A 103 -15.55 1.92 -7.67
N SER A 104 -16.68 1.21 -7.59
CA SER A 104 -18.02 1.79 -7.43
C SER A 104 -18.29 2.47 -6.08
N GLU A 105 -17.42 2.24 -5.08
CA GLU A 105 -17.52 2.85 -3.75
C GLU A 105 -16.47 3.97 -3.54
N LEU A 106 -15.74 4.36 -4.60
CA LEU A 106 -14.82 5.50 -4.55
C LEU A 106 -15.61 6.81 -4.49
N ASN A 107 -15.53 7.48 -3.33
CA ASN A 107 -16.10 8.81 -3.12
C ASN A 107 -15.18 9.91 -3.66
N SER A 108 -13.87 9.69 -3.61
CA SER A 108 -12.88 10.68 -4.01
C SER A 108 -11.64 10.02 -4.61
N PHE A 109 -11.22 10.52 -5.76
CA PHE A 109 -9.99 10.15 -6.44
C PHE A 109 -9.22 11.42 -6.79
N ARG A 110 -8.03 11.59 -6.22
CA ARG A 110 -7.17 12.76 -6.41
C ARG A 110 -5.79 12.32 -6.88
N ILE A 111 -5.31 12.94 -7.96
CA ILE A 111 -3.93 12.81 -8.41
C ILE A 111 -3.30 14.20 -8.41
N CYS A 112 -2.14 14.31 -7.77
CA CYS A 112 -1.39 15.55 -7.66
C CYS A 112 0.08 15.28 -8.03
N ILE A 113 0.36 15.36 -9.33
CA ILE A 113 1.70 15.38 -9.90
C ILE A 113 1.61 16.01 -11.30
N ASP A 114 2.64 16.72 -11.74
CA ASP A 114 2.74 17.18 -13.12
C ASP A 114 3.04 15.95 -14.01
N LEU A 115 2.08 15.52 -14.84
CA LEU A 115 2.26 14.50 -15.88
C LEU A 115 2.32 15.17 -17.26
N ASN A 116 3.13 14.60 -18.15
CA ASN A 116 3.23 15.01 -19.54
C ASN A 116 2.51 14.00 -20.46
N TYR A 117 2.41 14.32 -21.75
CA TYR A 117 1.73 13.50 -22.76
C TYR A 117 2.25 12.06 -22.91
N SER A 118 3.44 11.73 -22.39
CA SER A 118 3.94 10.34 -22.45
C SER A 118 3.18 9.36 -21.57
N PHE A 119 2.30 9.83 -20.69
CA PHE A 119 1.44 8.99 -19.83
C PHE A 119 -0.04 9.09 -20.21
N GLN A 120 -0.35 9.45 -21.45
CA GLN A 120 -1.73 9.63 -21.91
C GLN A 120 -2.57 8.35 -21.77
N ASP A 121 -2.03 7.19 -22.16
CA ASP A 121 -2.75 5.91 -22.03
C ASP A 121 -3.09 5.57 -20.57
N ASP A 122 -2.20 5.90 -19.63
CA ASP A 122 -2.45 5.72 -18.19
C ASP A 122 -3.53 6.69 -17.70
N LEU A 123 -3.48 7.95 -18.15
CA LEU A 123 -4.49 8.96 -17.82
C LEU A 123 -5.89 8.55 -18.32
N ASP A 124 -5.97 8.06 -19.56
CA ASP A 124 -7.23 7.61 -20.18
C ASP A 124 -7.80 6.37 -19.46
N LYS A 125 -6.96 5.56 -18.80
CA LYS A 125 -7.41 4.44 -17.95
C LYS A 125 -7.99 4.91 -16.61
N TRP A 126 -7.59 6.08 -16.11
CA TRP A 126 -7.95 6.56 -14.77
C TRP A 126 -9.28 7.33 -14.70
N VAL A 127 -9.83 7.74 -15.85
CA VAL A 127 -11.11 8.49 -15.97
C VAL A 127 -12.22 7.62 -16.55
#